data_AF-A0A2N9I721-F1
#
_entry.id   AF-A0A2N9I721-F1
#
_cell.length_a   1.000
_cell.length_b   1.000
_cell.length_c   1.000
_cell.angle_alpha   90.00
_cell.angle_beta   90.00
_cell.angle_gamma   90.00
#
_symmetry.space_group_name_H-M   'P 1'
#
loop_
_entity.id
_entity.type
_entity.pdbx_description
1 polymer ?
#
loop_
_entity_poly.entity_id
_entity_poly.type
_entity_poly.pdbx_seq_one_letter_code
_entity_poly.pdbx_strand_id
1 'polypeptide(L)'
;MENGAKTWNFWGNNEEAPSRTSVRAILMKIMGSVDKDDPRPTVPLGHGDPSPFPSFRTTTVAEDAIVDAVRSAKFNSYPPTNGIVPARR
;
A
#
# COMPACT_ATOMS: atom_id res chain seq x y z
N MET A 1 -8.37 7.16 52.35
CA MET A 1 -9.00 6.55 51.18
C MET A 1 -8.16 6.92 49.98
N GLU A 2 -7.25 6.04 49.56
CA GLU A 2 -6.40 6.28 48.39
C GLU A 2 -7.21 6.02 47.12
N ASN A 3 -7.45 7.08 46.34
CA ASN A 3 -7.97 6.98 44.99
C ASN A 3 -6.87 6.39 44.09
N GLY A 4 -6.80 5.07 43.99
CA GLY A 4 -5.92 4.37 43.05
C GLY A 4 -6.24 4.81 41.62
N ALA A 5 -5.29 5.47 40.97
CA ALA A 5 -5.42 5.89 39.57
C ALA A 5 -5.65 4.65 38.69
N LYS A 6 -6.75 4.62 37.94
CA LYS A 6 -7.02 3.58 36.96
C LYS A 6 -6.00 3.71 35.82
N THR A 7 -4.97 2.88 35.84
CA THR A 7 -4.03 2.75 34.72
C THR A 7 -4.63 1.81 33.68
N TRP A 8 -4.52 2.17 32.41
CA TRP A 8 -4.96 1.33 31.31
C TRP A 8 -4.13 0.04 31.28
N ASN A 9 -4.81 -1.10 31.25
CA ASN A 9 -4.22 -2.44 31.34
C ASN A 9 -4.22 -3.20 30.00
N PHE A 10 -4.43 -2.50 28.88
CA PHE A 10 -4.22 -3.07 27.55
C PHE A 10 -2.79 -2.78 27.10
N TRP A 11 -2.12 -3.80 26.58
CA TRP A 11 -0.80 -3.69 25.96
C TRP A 11 -0.89 -4.31 24.56
N GLY A 12 -0.13 -3.79 23.60
CA GLY A 12 0.11 -4.51 22.36
C GLY A 12 0.89 -5.80 22.64
N ASN A 13 0.79 -6.81 21.77
CA ASN A 13 1.65 -7.99 21.87
C ASN A 13 3.12 -7.52 21.93
N ASN A 14 3.88 -7.99 22.93
CA ASN A 14 5.32 -7.78 23.09
C ASN A 14 6.12 -8.59 22.04
N GLU A 15 5.65 -8.63 20.80
CA GLU A 15 6.45 -9.14 19.70
C GLU A 15 7.60 -8.17 19.48
N GLU A 16 8.82 -8.70 19.48
CA GLU A 16 10.05 -7.94 19.35
C GLU A 16 9.95 -6.97 18.18
N ALA A 17 10.23 -5.68 18.46
CA ALA A 17 10.26 -4.67 17.42
C ALA A 17 11.25 -5.13 16.33
N PRO A 18 10.80 -5.31 15.07
CA PRO A 18 11.68 -5.78 14.01
C PRO A 18 12.86 -4.82 13.86
N SER A 19 14.00 -5.37 13.39
CA SER A 19 15.26 -4.68 13.06
C SER A 19 15.13 -3.15 12.96
N ARG A 20 15.91 -2.42 13.76
CA ARG A 20 15.95 -0.94 13.84
C ARG A 20 16.16 -0.21 12.51
N THR A 21 16.47 -0.92 11.42
CA THR A 21 16.63 -0.34 10.09
C THR A 21 15.68 -1.01 9.10
N SER A 22 14.77 -0.23 8.52
CA SER A 22 13.88 -0.66 7.43
C SER A 22 14.51 -0.38 6.07
N VAL A 23 14.04 -1.09 5.02
CA VAL A 23 14.40 -0.78 3.62
C VAL A 23 14.13 0.69 3.30
N ARG A 24 13.02 1.24 3.80
CA ARG A 24 12.67 2.66 3.63
C ARG A 24 13.69 3.59 4.31
N ALA A 25 14.18 3.25 5.50
CA ALA A 25 15.18 4.05 6.19
C ALA A 25 16.51 4.12 5.40
N ILE A 26 16.94 2.99 4.84
CA ILE A 26 18.15 2.95 3.99
C ILE A 26 17.93 3.75 2.70
N LEU A 27 16.79 3.57 2.04
CA LEU A 27 16.44 4.33 0.84
C LEU A 27 16.50 5.84 1.08
N MET A 28 15.90 6.33 2.17
CA MET A 28 15.91 7.76 2.51
C MET A 28 17.31 8.28 2.81
N LYS A 29 18.17 7.46 3.42
CA LYS A 29 19.58 7.80 3.65
C LYS A 29 20.34 7.96 2.32
N ILE A 30 20.11 7.06 1.36
CA ILE A 30 20.72 7.14 0.03
C ILE A 30 20.21 8.38 -0.70
N MET A 31 18.88 8.58 -0.74
CA MET A 31 18.28 9.75 -1.38
C MET A 31 18.76 11.08 -0.77
N GLY A 32 19.02 11.11 0.54
CA GLY A 32 19.58 12.29 1.22
C GLY A 32 21.04 12.60 0.85
N SER A 33 21.76 11.67 0.23
CA SER A 33 23.14 11.89 -0.26
C SER A 33 23.22 12.39 -1.70
N VAL A 34 22.07 12.53 -2.39
CA VAL A 34 22.01 13.04 -3.76
C VAL A 34 22.27 14.55 -3.75
N ASP A 35 23.19 14.98 -4.61
CA ASP A 35 23.44 16.39 -4.87
C ASP A 35 22.24 17.03 -5.58
N LYS A 36 21.71 18.11 -5.01
CA LYS A 36 20.53 18.80 -5.54
C LYS A 36 20.87 19.73 -6.70
N ASP A 37 22.14 20.09 -6.86
CA ASP A 37 22.63 20.95 -7.92
C ASP A 37 23.12 20.14 -9.13
N ASP A 38 23.13 18.80 -9.04
CA ASP A 38 23.44 17.91 -10.15
C ASP A 38 22.31 17.95 -11.20
N PRO A 39 22.60 18.24 -12.48
CA PRO A 39 21.58 18.36 -13.52
C PRO A 39 21.03 17.02 -14.00
N ARG A 40 21.63 15.88 -13.60
CA ARG A 40 21.18 14.56 -14.04
C ARG A 40 19.86 14.18 -13.33
N PRO A 41 18.91 13.57 -14.04
CA PRO A 41 17.66 13.14 -13.42
C PRO A 41 17.93 12.01 -12.40
N THR A 42 17.35 12.14 -11.22
CA THR A 42 17.40 11.09 -10.20
C THR A 42 16.58 9.89 -10.64
N VAL A 43 17.20 8.71 -10.69
CA VAL A 43 16.48 7.45 -10.90
C VAL A 43 15.77 7.06 -9.59
N PRO A 44 14.43 6.92 -9.57
CA PRO A 44 13.72 6.51 -8.37
C PRO A 44 14.12 5.10 -7.95
N LEU A 45 14.62 4.96 -6.72
CA LEU A 45 14.93 3.67 -6.11
C LEU A 45 13.80 3.26 -5.16
N GLY A 46 13.44 1.97 -5.15
CA GLY A 46 12.47 1.43 -4.20
C GLY A 46 11.01 1.82 -4.42
N HIS A 47 10.62 2.22 -5.64
CA HIS A 47 9.20 2.31 -5.99
C HIS A 47 8.61 0.90 -6.09
N GLY A 48 7.74 0.55 -5.14
CA GLY A 48 6.97 -0.71 -5.19
C GLY A 48 5.72 -0.62 -6.05
N ASP A 49 5.22 0.60 -6.28
CA ASP A 49 4.07 0.86 -7.16
C ASP A 49 4.58 1.20 -8.58
N PRO A 50 4.23 0.41 -9.61
CA PRO A 50 4.61 0.69 -10.97
C PRO A 50 3.73 1.77 -11.65
N SER A 51 2.60 2.17 -11.06
CA SER A 51 1.63 3.10 -11.67
C SER A 51 2.18 4.47 -12.10
N PRO A 52 3.24 5.05 -11.49
CA PRO A 52 3.81 6.31 -11.96
C PRO A 52 4.50 6.21 -13.33
N PHE A 53 4.84 4.99 -13.77
CA PHE A 53 5.54 4.75 -15.02
C PHE A 53 4.53 4.49 -16.15
N PRO A 54 4.46 5.32 -17.21
CA PRO A 54 3.49 5.16 -18.29
C PRO A 54 3.56 3.81 -19.02
N SER A 55 4.71 3.13 -18.98
CA SER A 55 4.91 1.79 -19.53
C SER A 55 4.15 0.69 -18.79
N PHE A 56 3.66 0.97 -17.56
CA PHE A 56 2.91 0.03 -16.73
C PHE A 56 1.42 0.37 -16.65
N ARG A 57 0.88 1.09 -17.65
CA ARG A 57 -0.56 1.30 -17.75
C ARG A 57 -1.30 -0.02 -17.86
N THR A 58 -2.48 -0.07 -17.27
CA THR A 58 -3.36 -1.23 -17.39
C THR A 58 -3.80 -1.44 -18.84
N THR A 59 -4.25 -2.65 -19.15
CA THR A 59 -4.84 -2.96 -20.47
C THR A 59 -6.23 -2.34 -20.58
N THR A 60 -6.62 -1.88 -21.77
CA THR A 60 -7.96 -1.33 -22.04
C THR A 60 -9.06 -2.35 -21.72
N VAL A 61 -8.77 -3.65 -21.85
CA VAL A 61 -9.71 -4.73 -21.48
C VAL A 61 -10.12 -4.64 -20.01
N ALA A 62 -9.20 -4.27 -19.12
CA ALA A 62 -9.50 -4.11 -17.69
C ALA A 62 -10.35 -2.86 -17.43
N GLU A 63 -10.10 -1.77 -18.18
CA GLU A 63 -10.88 -0.54 -18.09
C GLU A 63 -12.32 -0.76 -18.57
N ASP A 64 -12.48 -1.40 -19.72
CA ASP A 64 -13.78 -1.75 -20.29
C ASP A 64 -14.58 -2.67 -19.35
N ALA A 65 -13.93 -3.66 -18.74
CA ALA A 65 -14.56 -4.55 -17.77
C ALA A 65 -15.09 -3.80 -16.53
N ILE A 66 -14.38 -2.76 -16.06
CA ILE A 66 -14.85 -1.90 -14.97
C ILE A 66 -16.08 -1.11 -15.42
N VAL A 67 -16.04 -0.51 -16.60
CA VAL A 67 -17.16 0.25 -17.16
C VAL A 67 -18.41 -0.62 -17.28
N ASP A 68 -18.27 -1.84 -17.82
CA ASP A 68 -19.36 -2.78 -17.98
C ASP A 68 -19.91 -3.25 -16.63
N ALA A 69 -19.04 -3.56 -15.66
CA ALA A 69 -19.46 -3.94 -14.32
C ALA A 69 -20.30 -2.84 -13.65
N VAL A 70 -19.85 -1.57 -13.73
CA VAL A 70 -20.56 -0.41 -13.17
C VAL A 70 -21.90 -0.20 -13.87
N ARG A 71 -21.92 -0.20 -15.21
CA ARG A 71 -23.15 0.01 -16.00
C ARG A 71 -24.17 -1.10 -15.81
N SER A 72 -23.72 -2.33 -15.54
CA SER A 72 -24.62 -3.46 -15.34
C SER A 72 -25.43 -3.38 -14.05
N ALA A 73 -24.94 -2.64 -13.04
CA ALA A 73 -25.46 -2.61 -11.67
C ALA A 73 -25.58 -3.99 -10.98
N LYS A 74 -24.98 -5.05 -11.54
CA LYS A 74 -25.09 -6.44 -11.05
C LYS A 74 -24.18 -6.72 -9.85
N PHE A 75 -23.20 -5.87 -9.59
CA PHE A 75 -22.13 -6.10 -8.60
C PHE A 75 -22.14 -5.08 -7.46
N ASN A 76 -23.29 -4.46 -7.16
CA ASN A 76 -23.41 -3.38 -6.18
C ASN A 76 -23.71 -3.86 -4.75
N SER A 77 -23.76 -5.16 -4.52
CA SER A 77 -24.11 -5.77 -3.22
C SER A 77 -22.92 -6.55 -2.64
N TYR A 78 -23.04 -6.94 -1.37
CA TYR A 78 -22.02 -7.73 -0.71
C TYR A 78 -21.76 -9.06 -1.44
N PRO A 79 -20.49 -9.39 -1.74
CA PRO A 79 -20.13 -10.70 -2.26
C PRO A 79 -20.09 -11.75 -1.12
N PRO A 80 -20.05 -13.05 -1.45
CA PRO A 80 -19.65 -14.08 -0.50
C PRO A 80 -18.26 -13.78 0.07
N THR A 81 -17.94 -14.30 1.26
CA THR A 81 -16.64 -14.08 1.94
C THR A 81 -15.43 -14.41 1.07
N ASN A 82 -15.55 -15.39 0.19
CA ASN A 82 -14.48 -15.79 -0.73
C ASN A 82 -14.55 -15.10 -2.10
N GLY A 83 -15.50 -14.20 -2.34
CA GLY A 83 -15.72 -13.58 -3.64
C GLY A 83 -16.70 -14.34 -4.54
N ILE A 84 -17.18 -13.66 -5.59
CA ILE A 84 -18.17 -14.20 -6.52
C ILE A 84 -17.62 -15.39 -7.32
N VAL A 85 -18.47 -16.39 -7.58
CA VAL A 85 -18.06 -17.62 -8.31
C VAL A 85 -17.36 -17.32 -9.64
N PRO A 86 -17.83 -16.38 -10.49
CA PRO A 86 -17.18 -16.09 -11.77
C PRO A 86 -15.78 -15.49 -11.65
N ALA A 87 -15.43 -14.84 -10.53
CA ALA A 87 -14.12 -14.22 -10.32
C ALA A 87 -13.10 -15.18 -9.65
N ARG A 88 -13.53 -16.37 -9.26
CA ARG A 88 -12.71 -17.40 -8.60
C ARG A 88 -12.29 -18.56 -9.50
N ARG A 89 -12.83 -18.61 -10.71
CA ARG A 89 -12.55 -19.64 -11.72
C ARG A 89 -11.63 -19.05 -12.77
#